data_AF-A0A800F3F5-F1
#
_entry.id   AF-A0A800F3F5-F1
#
_cell.length_a   1.000
_cell.length_b   1.000
_cell.length_c   1.000
_cell.angle_alpha   90.00
_cell.angle_beta   90.00
_cell.angle_gamma   90.00
#
_symmetry.space_group_name_H-M   'P 1'
#
loop_
_entity.id
_entity.type
_entity.pdbx_description
1 polymer ?
#
loop_
_entity_poly.entity_id
_entity_poly.type
_entity_poly.pdbx_seq_one_letter_code
_entity_poly.pdbx_strand_id
1 'polypeptide(L)'
;MNKLFFIFIIFIPFLGCKKIKENFLIKGDWEVKSINMNGGSQNMMDLALPYYKEGNGVYFYDDGLAKGEYHTHDTLNYEVYGEWEIRKSKVFMKMDAYINGEFEYQRSGKKEYTLFCDSNYVELYDMGYVELMVVIKKI
;
A
#
# COMPACT_ATOMS: atom_id res chain seq x y z
N MET A 1 -57.18 28.18 18.45
CA MET A 1 -55.86 28.76 18.14
C MET A 1 -54.84 27.63 18.24
N ASN A 2 -54.64 26.87 17.16
CA ASN A 2 -53.80 25.67 17.19
C ASN A 2 -52.44 26.01 16.59
N LYS A 3 -51.41 26.09 17.44
CA LYS A 3 -50.01 26.26 17.00
C LYS A 3 -49.47 24.89 16.59
N LEU A 4 -49.34 24.67 15.28
CA LEU A 4 -48.66 23.50 14.72
C LEU A 4 -47.15 23.68 14.93
N PHE A 5 -46.55 22.88 15.81
CA PHE A 5 -45.09 22.84 15.99
C PHE A 5 -44.50 21.97 14.87
N PHE A 6 -43.86 22.61 13.88
CA PHE A 6 -43.08 21.92 12.85
C PHE A 6 -41.73 21.49 13.46
N ILE A 7 -41.57 20.20 13.75
CA ILE A 7 -40.29 19.63 14.17
C ILE A 7 -39.47 19.34 12.89
N PHE A 8 -38.45 20.16 12.66
CA PHE A 8 -37.50 20.00 11.57
C PHE A 8 -36.45 18.95 11.98
N ILE A 9 -36.64 17.69 11.58
CA ILE A 9 -35.63 16.64 11.79
C ILE A 9 -34.50 16.89 10.79
N ILE A 10 -33.40 17.46 11.29
CA ILE A 10 -32.16 17.63 10.53
C ILE A 10 -31.53 16.24 10.34
N PHE A 11 -31.70 15.68 9.15
CA PHE A 11 -31.01 14.46 8.73
C PHE A 11 -29.57 14.85 8.38
N ILE A 12 -28.63 14.69 9.31
CA ILE A 12 -27.20 14.85 9.05
C ILE A 12 -26.73 13.56 8.33
N PRO A 13 -26.37 13.58 7.03
CA PRO A 13 -25.81 12.40 6.41
C PRO A 13 -24.42 12.15 7.00
N PHE A 14 -24.27 11.03 7.71
CA PHE A 14 -22.99 10.48 8.16
C PHE A 14 -22.13 10.06 6.96
N LEU A 15 -21.53 11.01 6.26
CA LEU A 15 -20.54 10.75 5.20
C LEU A 15 -19.16 10.35 5.76
N GLY A 16 -18.97 10.39 7.09
CA GLY A 16 -17.68 10.17 7.75
C GLY A 16 -17.19 8.72 7.88
N CYS A 17 -17.98 7.71 7.50
CA CYS A 17 -17.68 6.31 7.90
C CYS A 17 -16.92 5.47 6.84
N LYS A 18 -16.70 5.99 5.61
CA LYS A 18 -15.90 5.30 4.58
C LYS A 18 -14.39 5.56 4.73
N LYS A 19 -14.01 6.84 4.87
CA LYS A 19 -12.60 7.27 4.93
C LYS A 19 -11.82 6.70 6.13
N ILE A 20 -12.51 6.44 7.25
CA ILE A 20 -11.90 5.86 8.47
C ILE A 20 -11.60 4.35 8.31
N LYS A 21 -12.41 3.62 7.54
CA LYS A 21 -12.22 2.17 7.33
C LYS A 21 -11.04 1.87 6.38
N GLU A 22 -10.85 2.72 5.37
CA GLU A 22 -9.76 2.60 4.39
C GLU A 22 -8.38 2.87 5.04
N ASN A 23 -8.31 3.83 5.97
CA ASN A 23 -7.07 4.16 6.69
C ASN A 23 -6.58 3.03 7.62
N PHE A 24 -7.49 2.21 8.15
CA PHE A 24 -7.14 1.04 8.96
C PHE A 24 -6.66 -0.16 8.12
N LEU A 25 -6.98 -0.19 6.82
CA LEU A 25 -6.74 -1.36 5.99
C LEU A 25 -5.27 -1.50 5.62
N ILE A 26 -4.58 -0.40 5.28
CA ILE A 26 -3.18 -0.40 4.84
C ILE A 26 -2.18 -0.17 5.98
N LYS A 27 -2.56 0.49 7.08
CA LYS A 27 -1.64 0.68 8.21
C LYS A 27 -1.20 -0.64 8.86
N GLY A 28 0.04 -0.66 9.34
CA GLY A 28 0.65 -1.76 10.07
C GLY A 28 1.76 -2.47 9.31
N ASP A 29 2.00 -3.72 9.71
CA ASP A 29 3.17 -4.50 9.30
C ASP A 29 2.77 -5.53 8.24
N TRP A 30 3.54 -5.57 7.17
CA TRP A 30 3.24 -6.36 5.99
C TRP A 30 4.46 -7.12 5.50
N GLU A 31 4.24 -8.36 5.10
CA GLU A 31 5.20 -9.16 4.36
C GLU A 31 4.97 -8.95 2.85
N VAL A 32 6.03 -8.64 2.09
CA VAL A 32 5.96 -8.60 0.62
C VAL A 32 6.07 -10.02 0.07
N LYS A 33 5.03 -10.47 -0.64
CA LYS A 33 4.96 -11.83 -1.21
C LYS A 33 5.47 -11.89 -2.65
N SER A 34 5.10 -10.91 -3.48
CA SER A 34 5.57 -10.83 -4.87
C SER A 34 5.54 -9.40 -5.39
N ILE A 35 6.44 -9.13 -6.34
CA ILE A 35 6.46 -7.92 -7.15
C ILE A 35 6.51 -8.36 -8.61
N ASN A 36 5.54 -7.95 -9.41
CA ASN A 36 5.43 -8.30 -10.83
C ASN A 36 5.41 -7.02 -11.65
N MET A 37 6.15 -6.97 -12.75
CA MET A 37 6.26 -5.79 -13.62
C MET A 37 5.71 -6.08 -15.02
N ASN A 38 5.04 -5.09 -15.62
CA ASN A 38 4.57 -5.11 -17.02
C ASN A 38 3.77 -6.38 -17.38
N GLY A 39 2.86 -6.81 -16.49
CA GLY A 39 2.07 -8.03 -16.66
C GLY A 39 2.85 -9.36 -16.63
N GLY A 40 4.15 -9.33 -16.35
CA GLY A 40 5.00 -10.51 -16.29
C GLY A 40 4.72 -11.38 -15.06
N SER A 41 4.74 -12.71 -15.23
CA SER A 41 4.54 -13.67 -14.12
C SER A 41 5.78 -13.86 -13.25
N GLN A 42 6.94 -13.35 -13.66
CA GLN A 42 8.17 -13.44 -12.91
C GLN A 42 8.16 -12.50 -11.71
N ASN A 43 8.44 -13.05 -10.52
CA ASN A 43 8.60 -12.25 -9.31
C ASN A 43 9.93 -11.49 -9.38
N MET A 44 9.85 -10.18 -9.49
CA MET A 44 11.00 -9.29 -9.56
C MET A 44 11.86 -9.31 -8.31
N MET A 45 11.34 -9.73 -7.16
CA MET A 45 12.18 -9.96 -5.99
C MET A 45 13.24 -11.04 -6.25
N ASP A 46 12.95 -12.06 -7.07
CA ASP A 46 13.93 -13.10 -7.41
C ASP A 46 15.06 -12.58 -8.31
N LEU A 47 14.80 -11.52 -9.07
CA LEU A 47 15.76 -10.95 -10.02
C LEU A 47 16.53 -9.77 -9.43
N ALA A 48 15.82 -8.81 -8.82
CA ALA A 48 16.39 -7.59 -8.32
C ALA A 48 16.90 -7.73 -6.87
N LEU A 49 16.34 -8.66 -6.11
CA LEU A 49 16.62 -8.86 -4.69
C LEU A 49 16.83 -10.35 -4.34
N PRO A 50 17.68 -11.09 -5.09
CA PRO A 50 17.77 -12.56 -5.02
C PRO A 50 18.17 -13.12 -3.64
N TYR A 51 18.75 -12.30 -2.77
CA TYR A 51 19.20 -12.67 -1.42
C TYR A 51 18.17 -12.35 -0.32
N TYR A 52 17.05 -11.74 -0.69
CA TYR A 52 16.04 -11.22 0.24
C TYR A 52 14.70 -11.96 0.06
N LYS A 53 14.76 -13.28 -0.08
CA LYS A 53 13.59 -14.10 -0.50
C LYS A 53 12.56 -14.32 0.60
N GLU A 54 12.91 -14.11 1.86
CA GLU A 54 12.06 -14.43 3.00
C GLU A 54 12.12 -13.28 4.01
N GLY A 55 10.95 -12.86 4.52
CA GLY A 55 10.88 -11.92 5.64
C GLY A 55 10.97 -10.43 5.30
N ASN A 56 10.90 -10.02 4.02
CA ASN A 56 10.89 -8.59 3.70
C ASN A 56 9.61 -7.92 4.22
N GLY A 57 9.82 -6.93 5.07
CA GLY A 57 8.78 -6.19 5.75
C GLY A 57 8.54 -4.83 5.11
N VAL A 58 7.28 -4.43 5.01
CA VAL A 58 6.89 -3.04 4.79
C VAL A 58 6.02 -2.61 5.96
N TYR A 59 6.38 -1.48 6.55
CA TYR A 59 5.73 -0.89 7.73
C TYR A 59 5.16 0.46 7.35
N PHE A 60 3.85 0.65 7.52
CA PHE A 60 3.17 1.91 7.24
C PHE A 60 2.75 2.60 8.56
N TYR A 61 3.42 3.71 8.90
CA TYR A 61 3.24 4.47 10.15
C TYR A 61 2.23 5.64 10.01
N ASP A 62 1.72 6.12 11.14
CA ASP A 62 0.58 7.07 11.20
C ASP A 62 0.84 8.48 10.64
N ASP A 63 2.10 8.86 10.44
CA ASP A 63 2.57 10.17 9.98
C ASP A 63 2.93 10.21 8.49
N GLY A 64 2.59 9.17 7.74
CA GLY A 64 2.95 9.02 6.34
C GLY A 64 4.37 8.50 6.11
N LEU A 65 5.08 8.11 7.17
CA LEU A 65 6.35 7.39 7.04
C LEU A 65 6.09 5.93 6.68
N ALA A 66 6.82 5.43 5.68
CA ALA A 66 6.92 4.01 5.38
C ALA A 66 8.34 3.52 5.63
N LYS A 67 8.50 2.30 6.15
CA LYS A 67 9.81 1.64 6.25
C LYS A 67 9.78 0.32 5.50
N GLY A 68 10.78 0.09 4.66
CA GLY A 68 11.06 -1.22 4.06
C GLY A 68 12.23 -1.86 4.79
N GLU A 69 12.13 -3.13 5.11
CA GLU A 69 13.21 -3.92 5.68
C GLU A 69 13.53 -5.12 4.80
N TYR A 70 14.81 -5.33 4.54
CA TYR A 70 15.33 -6.40 3.70
C TYR A 70 16.16 -7.36 4.54
N HIS A 71 15.62 -8.56 4.74
CA HIS A 71 16.18 -9.59 5.62
C HIS A 71 16.77 -10.74 4.81
N THR A 72 17.85 -11.32 5.33
CA THR A 72 18.37 -12.62 4.87
C THR A 72 18.36 -13.54 6.08
N HIS A 73 17.45 -14.51 6.08
CA HIS A 73 17.08 -15.26 7.30
C HIS A 73 16.65 -14.27 8.40
N ASP A 74 17.17 -14.40 9.63
CA ASP A 74 16.83 -13.54 10.77
C ASP A 74 17.70 -12.27 10.88
N THR A 75 18.44 -11.91 9.83
CA THR A 75 19.35 -10.75 9.82
C THR A 75 18.82 -9.64 8.93
N LEU A 76 18.59 -8.46 9.53
CA LEU A 76 18.36 -7.22 8.81
C LEU A 76 19.65 -6.79 8.11
N ASN A 77 19.64 -6.70 6.78
CA ASN A 77 20.83 -6.24 6.04
C ASN A 77 20.68 -4.79 5.58
N TYR A 78 19.45 -4.36 5.28
CA TYR A 78 19.18 -3.07 4.68
C TYR A 78 17.79 -2.59 5.08
N GLU A 79 17.68 -1.31 5.42
CA GLU A 79 16.40 -0.65 5.66
C GLU A 79 16.31 0.63 4.85
N VAL A 80 15.10 0.94 4.42
CA VAL A 80 14.77 2.12 3.63
C VAL A 80 13.59 2.83 4.25
N TYR A 81 13.62 4.15 4.18
CA TYR A 81 12.49 4.98 4.57
C TYR A 81 11.90 5.62 3.33
N GLY A 82 10.58 5.70 3.33
CA GLY A 82 9.80 6.26 2.25
C GLY A 82 8.59 6.99 2.79
N GLU A 83 7.72 7.37 1.89
CA GLU A 83 6.49 8.08 2.19
C GLU A 83 5.28 7.32 1.64
N TRP A 84 4.18 7.40 2.37
CA TRP A 84 2.91 6.83 1.94
C TRP A 84 1.74 7.73 2.34
N GLU A 85 0.69 7.70 1.54
CA GLU A 85 -0.53 8.48 1.81
C GLU A 85 -1.74 7.81 1.17
N ILE A 86 -2.89 7.82 1.84
CA ILE A 86 -4.16 7.45 1.19
C ILE A 86 -4.72 8.66 0.44
N ARG A 87 -4.79 8.54 -0.88
CA ARG A 87 -5.35 9.54 -1.78
C ARG A 87 -6.61 9.02 -2.42
N LYS A 88 -7.77 9.51 -1.95
CA LYS A 88 -9.09 9.02 -2.37
C LYS A 88 -9.21 7.50 -2.11
N SER A 89 -9.27 6.69 -3.17
CA SER A 89 -9.37 5.23 -3.14
C SER A 89 -8.07 4.54 -3.55
N LYS A 90 -6.94 5.27 -3.56
CA LYS A 90 -5.60 4.77 -3.89
C LYS A 90 -4.65 5.00 -2.72
N VAL A 91 -3.58 4.23 -2.69
CA VAL A 91 -2.43 4.48 -1.82
C VAL A 91 -1.29 5.01 -2.66
N PHE A 92 -0.83 6.22 -2.36
CA PHE A 92 0.45 6.70 -2.85
C PHE A 92 1.55 6.05 -2.02
N MET A 93 2.58 5.56 -2.68
CA MET A 93 3.80 5.05 -2.04
C MET A 93 5.01 5.51 -2.83
N LYS A 94 6.02 5.96 -2.10
CA LYS A 94 7.37 6.16 -2.62
C LYS A 94 8.36 5.50 -1.68
N MET A 95 8.95 4.40 -2.10
CA MET A 95 9.85 3.56 -1.30
C MET A 95 10.99 3.03 -2.16
N ASP A 96 12.22 3.33 -1.74
CA ASP A 96 13.46 2.89 -2.39
C ASP A 96 13.49 3.22 -3.91
N ALA A 97 14.41 2.61 -4.65
CA ALA A 97 14.54 2.75 -6.09
C ALA A 97 13.42 2.06 -6.90
N TYR A 98 12.47 1.37 -6.24
CA TYR A 98 11.54 0.44 -6.89
C TYR A 98 10.08 0.90 -6.90
N ILE A 99 9.65 1.69 -5.92
CA ILE A 99 8.25 2.05 -5.74
C ILE A 99 8.14 3.57 -5.73
N ASN A 100 7.37 4.12 -6.67
CA ASN A 100 6.98 5.51 -6.72
C ASN A 100 5.73 5.64 -7.60
N GLY A 101 4.55 5.58 -6.98
CA GLY A 101 3.30 5.55 -7.72
C GLY A 101 2.05 5.58 -6.85
N GLU A 102 0.89 5.65 -7.51
CA GLU A 102 -0.43 5.55 -6.87
C GLU A 102 -1.07 4.20 -7.19
N PHE A 103 -1.29 3.41 -6.15
CA PHE A 103 -1.74 2.03 -6.24
C PHE A 103 -3.22 1.91 -5.91
N GLU A 104 -3.94 1.25 -6.80
CA GLU A 104 -5.22 0.64 -6.48
C GLU A 104 -4.95 -0.61 -5.64
N TYR A 105 -5.85 -0.93 -4.71
CA TYR A 105 -5.67 -2.07 -3.84
C TYR A 105 -6.95 -2.90 -3.76
N GLN A 106 -6.78 -4.22 -3.84
CA GLN A 106 -7.86 -5.17 -3.72
C GLN A 106 -7.48 -6.26 -2.73
N ARG A 107 -8.41 -6.61 -1.84
CA ARG A 107 -8.24 -7.77 -0.97
C ARG A 107 -8.30 -9.04 -1.81
N SER A 108 -7.20 -9.79 -1.84
CA SER A 108 -7.06 -11.06 -2.56
C SER A 108 -7.16 -12.28 -1.64
N GLY A 109 -7.03 -12.09 -0.32
CA GLY A 109 -7.16 -13.17 0.67
C GLY A 109 -7.58 -12.69 2.07
N LYS A 110 -7.52 -13.58 3.07
CA LYS A 110 -7.92 -13.23 4.45
C LYS A 110 -7.07 -12.11 5.04
N LYS A 111 -5.77 -12.12 4.77
CA LYS A 111 -4.80 -11.10 5.21
C LYS A 111 -3.99 -10.53 4.03
N GLU A 112 -4.40 -10.82 2.80
CA GLU A 112 -3.62 -10.52 1.59
C GLU A 112 -4.30 -9.45 0.75
N TYR A 113 -3.48 -8.55 0.22
CA TYR A 113 -3.88 -7.50 -0.71
C TYR A 113 -2.98 -7.53 -1.92
N THR A 114 -3.59 -7.30 -3.07
CA THR A 114 -2.91 -6.99 -4.32
C THR A 114 -2.98 -5.50 -4.53
N LEU A 115 -1.82 -4.86 -4.63
CA LEU A 115 -1.63 -3.46 -4.99
C LEU A 115 -1.27 -3.41 -6.48
N PHE A 116 -1.88 -2.48 -7.22
CA PHE A 116 -1.71 -2.36 -8.65
C PHE A 116 -1.51 -0.90 -9.05
N CYS A 117 -0.48 -0.62 -9.83
CA CYS A 117 -0.17 0.71 -10.34
C CYS A 117 0.20 0.63 -11.83
N ASP A 118 -0.57 1.32 -12.68
CA ASP A 118 -0.31 1.39 -14.13
C ASP A 118 0.95 2.20 -14.50
N SER A 119 1.43 3.05 -13.58
CA SER A 119 2.51 4.00 -13.83
C SER A 119 3.35 4.21 -12.57
N ASN A 120 4.07 3.17 -12.19
CA ASN A 120 5.06 3.22 -11.12
C ASN A 120 6.42 3.60 -11.71
N TYR A 121 7.08 4.61 -11.14
CA TYR A 121 8.42 5.00 -11.55
C TYR A 121 9.48 4.17 -10.82
N VAL A 122 10.38 3.55 -11.59
CA VAL A 122 11.50 2.75 -11.08
C VAL A 122 12.82 3.41 -11.48
N GLU A 123 13.62 3.78 -10.47
CA GLU A 123 14.95 4.37 -10.65
C GLU A 123 16.01 3.32 -10.98
N LEU A 124 15.81 2.08 -10.54
CA LEU A 124 16.75 0.99 -10.79
C LEU A 124 16.97 0.79 -12.29
N TYR A 125 18.24 0.83 -12.72
CA TYR A 125 18.67 0.67 -14.12
C TYR A 125 17.98 1.62 -15.12
N ASP A 126 17.55 2.81 -14.67
CA ASP A 126 16.86 3.79 -15.51
C ASP A 126 15.62 3.21 -16.23
N MET A 127 14.92 2.25 -15.59
CA MET A 127 13.76 1.58 -16.18
C MET A 127 12.59 2.54 -16.44
N GLY A 128 12.46 3.61 -15.64
CA GLY A 128 11.41 4.61 -15.81
C GLY A 128 10.04 4.09 -15.39
N TYR A 129 8.99 4.45 -16.14
CA TYR A 129 7.61 4.09 -15.79
C TYR A 129 7.27 2.67 -16.22
N VAL A 130 6.77 1.87 -15.29
CA VAL A 130 6.31 0.49 -15.50
C VAL A 130 4.95 0.26 -14.84
N GLU A 131 4.23 -0.73 -15.35
CA GLU A 131 3.11 -1.30 -14.59
C GLU A 131 3.69 -2.15 -13.45
N LEU A 132 3.19 -1.97 -12.23
CA LEU A 132 3.65 -2.70 -11.05
C LEU A 132 2.47 -3.33 -10.31
N MET A 133 2.58 -4.63 -10.04
CA MET A 133 1.70 -5.36 -9.14
C MET A 133 2.50 -5.85 -7.94
N VAL A 134 2.02 -5.57 -6.73
CA VAL A 134 2.64 -5.99 -5.47
C VAL A 134 1.63 -6.78 -4.66
N VAL A 135 1.99 -7.98 -4.21
CA VAL A 135 1.17 -8.75 -3.28
C VAL A 135 1.77 -8.62 -1.89
N ILE A 136 0.98 -8.13 -0.94
CA ILE A 136 1.36 -7.96 0.46
C ILE A 136 0.45 -8.78 1.38
N LYS A 137 1.01 -9.25 2.49
CA LYS A 137 0.29 -10.04 3.50
C LYS A 137 0.47 -9.43 4.87
N LYS A 138 -0.62 -9.15 5.57
CA LYS A 138 -0.60 -8.61 6.93
C LYS A 138 -0.01 -9.63 7.89
N ILE A 139 0.92 -9.20 8.74
CA ILE A 139 1.51 -10.02 9.81
C ILE A 139 0.50 -10.13 10.97
#